data_AF-A0A7J7R328-F1
#
_entry.id   AF-A0A7J7R328-F1
#
_cell.length_a   1.000
_cell.length_b   1.000
_cell.length_c   1.000
_cell.angle_alpha   90.00
_cell.angle_beta   90.00
_cell.angle_gamma   90.00
#
_symmetry.space_group_name_H-M   'P 1'
#
loop_
_entity.id
_entity.type
_entity.pdbx_description
1 polymer ?
#
loop_
_entity_poly.entity_id
_entity_poly.type
_entity_poly.pdbx_seq_one_letter_code
_entity_poly.pdbx_strand_id
1 'polypeptide(L)'
;MRTALVYHEDMTAPRLLWEDPECAIERPERLTSALGLLRQRGLEQRCLRVAAREASEAELGLVHSPEYVALLRGTQALGTEELQALSGQFDAVYFHPSTFHSARLAAGAGLQLVDAVLTGAVRNGLALVRPPGHHSQRAAANGFCVFNNVAIAARHAQQTHGLRRILIVDWDIHHGQGIQYTFEDDPSVLYFSWHRYEHGRFWPYLPESDASAVGQGPGRGFTVNLPWNQVGMGNADYLAAFLHVLLPLAFEGGYNLESLSESVCMTVQALLGDPAPPLSGPMVPHRSALESIQSVRAAQAPHWTSLQQQDSAPVLSPSTRSPERPSPLLSEGPGSQAAAAPSALLDGLHLRPMPPVCTAVALTSLDAAPVLPPDIPHQEGPAPEEETQSWASSGITAAPASAAAATLDVAVRRSLSRGAQRLLCVAVGQLDRPSHLADHGTTLWLSIRGKEAAALSMFHVSMPLPGLAGS
;
A
#
# COMPACT_ATOMS: atom_id res chain seq x y z
N MET A 1 5.60 -17.69 11.31
CA MET A 1 4.24 -17.17 11.66
C MET A 1 3.36 -17.18 10.41
N ARG A 2 2.07 -17.51 10.54
CA ARG A 2 1.12 -17.67 9.42
C ARG A 2 0.36 -16.36 9.13
N THR A 3 -0.19 -16.25 7.93
CA THR A 3 -1.11 -15.18 7.48
C THR A 3 -2.55 -15.62 7.68
N ALA A 4 -3.42 -14.80 8.25
CA ALA A 4 -4.85 -15.09 8.38
C ALA A 4 -5.64 -14.82 7.09
N LEU A 5 -6.68 -15.63 6.85
CA LEU A 5 -7.69 -15.37 5.83
C LEU A 5 -9.09 -15.48 6.44
N VAL A 6 -9.86 -14.40 6.41
CA VAL A 6 -11.22 -14.29 6.96
C VAL A 6 -12.20 -14.00 5.82
N TYR A 7 -13.32 -14.72 5.77
CA TYR A 7 -14.42 -14.57 4.80
C TYR A 7 -15.63 -15.36 5.33
N HIS A 8 -16.80 -15.18 4.74
CA HIS A 8 -18.00 -15.95 5.06
C HIS A 8 -18.85 -16.05 3.80
N GLU A 9 -19.50 -17.18 3.56
CA GLU A 9 -20.31 -17.40 2.34
C GLU A 9 -21.57 -16.55 2.31
N ASP A 10 -22.22 -16.30 3.46
CA ASP A 10 -23.39 -15.42 3.55
C ASP A 10 -23.14 -13.99 3.06
N MET A 11 -21.88 -13.51 3.05
CA MET A 11 -21.54 -12.21 2.46
C MET A 11 -21.77 -12.17 0.93
N THR A 12 -22.11 -13.30 0.30
CA THR A 12 -22.54 -13.39 -1.10
C THR A 12 -24.06 -13.34 -1.28
N ALA A 13 -24.85 -13.36 -0.18
CA ALA A 13 -26.30 -13.36 -0.27
C ALA A 13 -26.88 -12.05 -0.83
N PRO A 14 -26.43 -10.84 -0.38
CA PRO A 14 -26.96 -9.60 -0.91
C PRO A 14 -26.61 -9.40 -2.38
N ARG A 15 -27.66 -9.14 -3.17
CA ARG A 15 -27.62 -8.79 -4.58
C ARG A 15 -28.65 -7.68 -4.85
N LEU A 16 -28.39 -6.88 -5.86
CA LEU A 16 -29.35 -5.89 -6.35
C LEU A 16 -30.62 -6.59 -6.86
N LEU A 17 -31.79 -6.10 -6.44
CA LEU A 17 -33.10 -6.73 -6.72
C LEU A 17 -33.90 -6.02 -7.83
N TRP A 18 -33.41 -4.90 -8.34
CA TRP A 18 -34.02 -4.08 -9.38
C TRP A 18 -32.97 -3.63 -10.39
N GLU A 19 -33.37 -2.95 -11.46
CA GLU A 19 -32.43 -2.38 -12.41
C GLU A 19 -31.84 -1.07 -11.89
N ASP A 20 -30.51 -1.07 -11.71
CA ASP A 20 -29.72 0.11 -11.35
C ASP A 20 -28.30 -0.09 -11.92
N PRO A 21 -27.96 0.54 -13.06
CA PRO A 21 -26.65 0.38 -13.69
C PRO A 21 -25.47 0.83 -12.82
N GLU A 22 -25.67 1.79 -11.93
CA GLU A 22 -24.64 2.29 -11.02
C GLU A 22 -24.31 1.24 -9.96
N CYS A 23 -25.34 0.64 -9.36
CA CYS A 23 -25.18 -0.39 -8.33
C CYS A 23 -24.87 -1.80 -8.88
N ALA A 24 -25.19 -2.10 -10.14
CA ALA A 24 -25.04 -3.43 -10.72
C ALA A 24 -23.60 -3.97 -10.73
N ILE A 25 -22.59 -3.10 -10.59
CA ILE A 25 -21.17 -3.49 -10.52
C ILE A 25 -20.81 -4.16 -9.19
N GLU A 26 -21.54 -3.88 -8.11
CA GLU A 26 -21.32 -4.47 -6.79
C GLU A 26 -22.17 -5.75 -6.66
N ARG A 27 -21.52 -6.89 -6.93
CA ARG A 27 -22.19 -8.18 -7.05
C ARG A 27 -21.48 -9.32 -6.30
N PRO A 28 -22.20 -10.39 -5.91
CA PRO A 28 -21.64 -11.55 -5.20
C PRO A 28 -20.38 -12.15 -5.83
N GLU A 29 -20.31 -12.12 -7.16
CA GLU A 29 -19.22 -12.68 -7.95
C GLU A 29 -17.87 -12.04 -7.64
N ARG A 30 -17.84 -10.82 -7.09
CA ARG A 30 -16.60 -10.16 -6.65
C ARG A 30 -15.89 -11.00 -5.57
N LEU A 31 -16.63 -11.49 -4.58
CA LEU A 31 -16.07 -12.30 -3.50
C LEU A 31 -15.77 -13.73 -3.96
N THR A 32 -16.69 -14.36 -4.69
CA THR A 32 -16.50 -15.74 -5.14
C THR A 32 -15.37 -15.87 -6.16
N SER A 33 -15.19 -14.88 -7.05
CA SER A 33 -14.08 -14.87 -8.01
C SER A 33 -12.73 -14.71 -7.32
N ALA A 34 -12.61 -13.78 -6.36
CA ALA A 34 -11.39 -13.60 -5.58
C ALA A 34 -11.01 -14.86 -4.81
N LEU A 35 -11.98 -15.47 -4.12
CA LEU A 35 -11.76 -16.72 -3.38
C LEU A 35 -11.43 -17.89 -4.31
N GLY A 36 -12.09 -17.98 -5.47
CA GLY A 36 -11.80 -18.96 -6.51
C GLY A 36 -10.36 -18.88 -7.00
N LEU A 37 -9.85 -17.67 -7.25
CA LEU A 37 -8.47 -17.47 -7.67
C LEU A 37 -7.46 -17.84 -6.58
N LEU A 38 -7.72 -17.47 -5.31
CA LEU A 38 -6.88 -17.87 -4.18
C LEU A 38 -6.78 -19.40 -4.05
N ARG A 39 -7.91 -20.10 -4.25
CA ARG A 39 -7.97 -21.57 -4.28
C ARG A 39 -7.16 -22.17 -5.42
N GLN A 40 -7.37 -21.66 -6.63
CA GLN A 40 -6.66 -22.12 -7.83
C GLN A 40 -5.14 -21.95 -7.72
N ARG A 41 -4.69 -20.89 -7.04
CA ARG A 41 -3.27 -20.61 -6.80
C ARG A 41 -2.69 -21.30 -5.55
N GLY A 42 -3.49 -22.10 -4.83
CA GLY A 42 -3.04 -22.78 -3.60
C GLY A 42 -2.76 -21.82 -2.42
N LEU A 43 -3.20 -20.56 -2.51
CA LEU A 43 -2.91 -19.52 -1.53
C LEU A 43 -3.79 -19.64 -0.28
N GLU A 44 -5.04 -20.05 -0.44
CA GLU A 44 -5.94 -20.26 0.70
C GLU A 44 -5.38 -21.29 1.68
N GLN A 45 -4.81 -22.40 1.19
CA GLN A 45 -4.27 -23.49 1.99
C GLN A 45 -3.01 -23.08 2.78
N ARG A 46 -2.30 -22.05 2.32
CA ARG A 46 -1.14 -21.46 3.01
C ARG A 46 -1.55 -20.56 4.18
N CYS A 47 -2.78 -20.04 4.17
CA CYS A 47 -3.30 -19.17 5.22
C CYS A 47 -3.83 -19.96 6.43
N LEU A 48 -3.87 -19.31 7.60
CA LEU A 48 -4.69 -19.72 8.72
C LEU A 48 -6.11 -19.22 8.49
N ARG A 49 -7.07 -20.13 8.37
CA ARG A 49 -8.47 -19.79 8.24
C ARG A 49 -9.03 -19.33 9.59
N VAL A 50 -9.40 -18.05 9.69
CA VAL A 50 -10.07 -17.50 10.88
C VAL A 50 -11.57 -17.35 10.57
N ALA A 51 -12.42 -17.83 11.48
CA ALA A 51 -13.87 -17.72 11.32
C ALA A 51 -14.30 -16.26 11.45
N ALA A 52 -15.15 -15.81 10.51
CA ALA A 52 -15.88 -14.56 10.66
C ALA A 52 -16.97 -14.71 11.73
N ARG A 53 -17.34 -13.59 12.35
CA ARG A 53 -18.49 -13.49 13.25
C ARG A 53 -19.29 -12.24 12.91
N GLU A 54 -20.52 -12.16 13.39
CA GLU A 54 -21.27 -10.90 13.35
C GLU A 54 -20.70 -9.92 14.37
N ALA A 55 -20.45 -8.68 13.95
CA ALA A 55 -20.22 -7.58 14.88
C ALA A 55 -21.49 -7.34 15.72
N SER A 56 -21.33 -7.19 17.02
CA SER A 56 -22.40 -6.77 17.93
C SER A 56 -22.81 -5.32 17.63
N GLU A 57 -24.03 -4.95 18.01
CA GLU A 57 -24.49 -3.57 17.81
C GLU A 57 -23.69 -2.54 18.61
N ALA A 58 -23.11 -2.95 19.75
CA ALA A 58 -22.18 -2.12 20.51
C ALA A 58 -20.89 -1.84 19.71
N GLU A 59 -20.35 -2.86 19.01
CA GLU A 59 -19.19 -2.70 18.13
C GLU A 59 -19.53 -1.84 16.90
N LEU A 60 -20.74 -1.98 16.34
CA LEU A 60 -21.20 -1.08 15.27
C LEU A 60 -21.34 0.37 15.78
N GLY A 61 -21.82 0.53 17.02
CA GLY A 61 -22.01 1.81 17.70
C GLY A 61 -20.73 2.58 18.01
N LEU A 62 -19.55 1.98 17.78
CA LEU A 62 -18.25 2.66 17.86
C LEU A 62 -18.09 3.74 16.79
N VAL A 63 -18.80 3.60 15.67
CA VAL A 63 -18.74 4.50 14.52
C VAL A 63 -20.12 5.01 14.13
N HIS A 64 -21.12 4.14 14.18
CA HIS A 64 -22.45 4.45 13.66
C HIS A 64 -23.43 4.86 14.76
N SER A 65 -24.41 5.68 14.40
CA SER A 65 -25.46 6.08 15.33
C SER A 65 -26.41 4.91 15.62
N PRO A 66 -26.97 4.82 16.84
CA PRO A 66 -27.95 3.78 17.18
C PRO A 66 -29.17 3.79 16.25
N GLU A 67 -29.60 4.97 15.80
CA GLU A 67 -30.73 5.15 14.87
C GLU A 67 -30.44 4.53 13.51
N TYR A 68 -29.23 4.73 12.99
CA TYR A 68 -28.81 4.15 11.73
C TYR A 68 -28.66 2.62 11.81
N VAL A 69 -28.08 2.11 12.90
CA VAL A 69 -28.03 0.65 13.15
C VAL A 69 -29.43 0.05 13.21
N ALA A 70 -30.37 0.74 13.88
CA ALA A 70 -31.76 0.29 13.96
C ALA A 70 -32.49 0.34 12.61
N LEU A 71 -32.26 1.39 11.80
CA LEU A 71 -32.77 1.49 10.44
C LEU A 71 -32.32 0.29 9.60
N LEU A 72 -31.03 -0.02 9.62
CA LEU A 72 -30.48 -1.14 8.86
C LEU A 72 -30.96 -2.49 9.37
N ARG A 73 -31.15 -2.66 10.69
CA ARG A 73 -31.78 -3.88 11.23
C ARG A 73 -33.18 -4.10 10.64
N GLY A 74 -33.94 -3.01 10.45
CA GLY A 74 -35.28 -3.04 9.86
C GLY A 74 -35.34 -3.56 8.43
N THR A 75 -34.23 -3.49 7.65
CA THR A 75 -34.22 -3.92 6.24
C THR A 75 -34.55 -5.40 6.08
N GLN A 76 -34.33 -6.22 7.12
CA GLN A 76 -34.60 -7.66 7.11
C GLN A 76 -36.09 -7.98 6.94
N ALA A 77 -36.98 -7.06 7.32
CA ALA A 77 -38.43 -7.24 7.27
C ALA A 77 -39.09 -6.58 6.05
N LEU A 78 -38.32 -5.85 5.23
CA LEU A 78 -38.86 -5.06 4.12
C LEU A 78 -38.99 -5.89 2.83
N GLY A 79 -40.04 -5.60 2.06
CA GLY A 79 -40.20 -6.09 0.69
C GLY A 79 -39.32 -5.33 -0.31
N THR A 80 -39.24 -5.84 -1.55
CA THR A 80 -38.38 -5.25 -2.60
C THR A 80 -38.68 -3.79 -2.89
N GLU A 81 -39.95 -3.39 -2.99
CA GLU A 81 -40.34 -2.00 -3.27
C GLU A 81 -39.93 -1.06 -2.13
N GLU A 82 -40.11 -1.49 -0.88
CA GLU A 82 -39.71 -0.72 0.31
C GLU A 82 -38.19 -0.60 0.42
N LEU A 83 -37.47 -1.68 0.10
CA LEU A 83 -36.00 -1.67 0.03
C LEU A 83 -35.49 -0.74 -1.07
N GLN A 84 -36.13 -0.72 -2.23
CA GLN A 84 -35.78 0.20 -3.31
C GLN A 84 -36.02 1.66 -2.90
N ALA A 85 -37.18 1.94 -2.28
CA ALA A 85 -37.50 3.27 -1.78
C ALA A 85 -36.52 3.73 -0.68
N LEU A 86 -36.13 2.83 0.23
CA LEU A 86 -35.13 3.12 1.26
C LEU A 86 -33.74 3.33 0.66
N SER A 87 -33.34 2.50 -0.31
CA SER A 87 -32.05 2.61 -0.99
C SER A 87 -31.92 3.96 -1.70
N GLY A 88 -32.99 4.43 -2.35
CA GLY A 88 -33.03 5.73 -3.02
C GLY A 88 -32.95 6.96 -2.10
N GLN A 89 -32.91 6.78 -0.77
CA GLN A 89 -32.63 7.86 0.19
C GLN A 89 -31.13 8.06 0.42
N PHE A 90 -30.30 7.14 -0.08
CA PHE A 90 -28.85 7.15 0.05
C PHE A 90 -28.20 7.18 -1.33
N ASP A 91 -26.95 7.63 -1.37
CA ASP A 91 -26.20 7.80 -2.61
C ASP A 91 -25.42 6.54 -2.98
N ALA A 92 -25.63 6.06 -4.20
CA ALA A 92 -24.97 4.89 -4.81
C ALA A 92 -24.97 3.63 -3.93
N VAL A 93 -26.12 3.19 -3.39
CA VAL A 93 -26.22 1.97 -2.56
C VAL A 93 -27.55 1.25 -2.75
N TYR A 94 -27.56 -0.06 -2.52
CA TYR A 94 -28.79 -0.87 -2.48
C TYR A 94 -28.88 -1.69 -1.19
N PHE A 95 -30.11 -1.93 -0.74
CA PHE A 95 -30.41 -2.83 0.36
C PHE A 95 -31.08 -4.12 -0.11
N HIS A 96 -30.87 -5.18 0.68
CA HIS A 96 -31.39 -6.52 0.51
C HIS A 96 -31.85 -7.04 1.89
N PRO A 97 -32.79 -8.01 1.98
CA PRO A 97 -33.19 -8.56 3.28
C PRO A 97 -32.01 -9.10 4.11
N SER A 98 -30.98 -9.62 3.45
CA SER A 98 -29.75 -10.12 4.09
C SER A 98 -28.66 -9.06 4.30
N THR A 99 -28.89 -7.77 3.98
CA THR A 99 -27.86 -6.73 4.07
C THR A 99 -27.35 -6.55 5.49
N PHE A 100 -28.24 -6.43 6.48
CA PHE A 100 -27.82 -6.24 7.87
C PHE A 100 -26.94 -7.39 8.37
N HIS A 101 -27.35 -8.63 8.12
CA HIS A 101 -26.57 -9.84 8.46
C HIS A 101 -25.18 -9.82 7.82
N SER A 102 -25.13 -9.59 6.50
CA SER A 102 -23.88 -9.60 5.74
C SER A 102 -22.94 -8.47 6.14
N ALA A 103 -23.49 -7.27 6.42
CA ALA A 103 -22.70 -6.13 6.87
C ALA A 103 -22.12 -6.35 8.28
N ARG A 104 -22.85 -7.04 9.18
CA ARG A 104 -22.32 -7.46 10.48
C ARG A 104 -21.20 -8.48 10.35
N LEU A 105 -21.33 -9.44 9.43
CA LEU A 105 -20.25 -10.39 9.12
C LEU A 105 -19.02 -9.69 8.53
N ALA A 106 -19.21 -8.71 7.65
CA ALA A 106 -18.12 -7.93 7.05
C ALA A 106 -17.35 -7.14 8.11
N ALA A 107 -18.04 -6.42 8.99
CA ALA A 107 -17.42 -5.69 10.10
C ALA A 107 -16.73 -6.65 11.09
N GLY A 108 -17.41 -7.73 11.49
CA GLY A 108 -16.87 -8.70 12.44
C GLY A 108 -15.71 -9.52 11.90
N ALA A 109 -15.60 -9.72 10.59
CA ALA A 109 -14.41 -10.28 9.95
C ALA A 109 -13.18 -9.38 10.14
N GLY A 110 -13.35 -8.05 10.05
CA GLY A 110 -12.31 -7.08 10.37
C GLY A 110 -11.87 -7.15 11.84
N LEU A 111 -12.83 -7.25 12.76
CA LEU A 111 -12.57 -7.39 14.20
C LEU A 111 -11.76 -8.66 14.51
N GLN A 112 -12.17 -9.81 13.97
CA GLN A 112 -11.47 -11.09 14.14
C GLN A 112 -10.02 -11.02 13.61
N LEU A 113 -9.80 -10.29 12.52
CA LEU A 113 -8.46 -10.11 11.97
C LEU A 113 -7.60 -9.23 12.87
N VAL A 114 -8.14 -8.12 13.38
CA VAL A 114 -7.46 -7.25 14.35
C VAL A 114 -7.07 -8.05 15.59
N ASP A 115 -8.00 -8.80 16.17
CA ASP A 115 -7.74 -9.63 17.35
C ASP A 115 -6.65 -10.66 17.09
N ALA A 116 -6.71 -11.37 15.96
CA ALA A 116 -5.72 -12.39 15.63
C ALA A 116 -4.31 -11.81 15.42
N VAL A 117 -4.19 -10.61 14.86
CA VAL A 117 -2.89 -9.93 14.68
C VAL A 117 -2.36 -9.39 16.01
N LEU A 118 -3.18 -8.65 16.77
CA LEU A 118 -2.72 -7.98 17.98
C LEU A 118 -2.47 -8.92 19.16
N THR A 119 -3.07 -10.12 19.15
CA THR A 119 -2.75 -11.19 20.11
C THR A 119 -1.56 -12.08 19.69
N GLY A 120 -0.97 -11.81 18.52
CA GLY A 120 0.17 -12.58 17.99
C GLY A 120 -0.18 -13.96 17.44
N ALA A 121 -1.47 -14.30 17.30
CA ALA A 121 -1.91 -15.57 16.72
C ALA A 121 -1.52 -15.69 15.23
N VAL A 122 -1.51 -14.56 14.52
CA VAL A 122 -0.98 -14.43 13.16
C VAL A 122 -0.14 -13.17 13.05
N ARG A 123 0.66 -13.12 11.99
CA ARG A 123 1.44 -11.93 11.66
C ARG A 123 0.58 -10.82 11.08
N ASN A 124 -0.19 -11.20 10.07
CA ASN A 124 -0.97 -10.34 9.21
C ASN A 124 -2.15 -11.15 8.68
N GLY A 125 -3.03 -10.53 7.91
CA GLY A 125 -4.04 -11.27 7.20
C GLY A 125 -4.91 -10.42 6.31
N LEU A 126 -5.89 -11.08 5.71
CA LEU A 126 -6.83 -10.51 4.76
C LEU A 126 -8.26 -10.90 5.15
N ALA A 127 -9.13 -9.90 5.25
CA ALA A 127 -10.57 -10.10 5.33
C ALA A 127 -11.18 -9.85 3.94
N LEU A 128 -11.66 -10.91 3.29
CA LEU A 128 -12.43 -10.81 2.05
C LEU A 128 -13.91 -10.68 2.38
N VAL A 129 -14.42 -9.46 2.28
CA VAL A 129 -15.74 -9.09 2.80
C VAL A 129 -16.62 -8.42 1.75
N ARG A 130 -17.94 -8.56 1.94
CA ARG A 130 -18.99 -7.79 1.27
C ARG A 130 -20.14 -7.60 2.26
N PRO A 131 -20.77 -6.41 2.34
CA PRO A 131 -20.48 -5.18 1.60
C PRO A 131 -19.15 -4.50 1.96
N PRO A 132 -18.63 -3.57 1.12
CA PRO A 132 -17.51 -2.69 1.47
C PRO A 132 -17.89 -1.70 2.60
N GLY A 133 -16.94 -0.86 3.03
CA GLY A 133 -17.15 0.00 4.20
C GLY A 133 -16.66 1.45 4.15
N HIS A 134 -15.61 1.79 3.41
CA HIS A 134 -14.91 3.09 3.59
C HIS A 134 -15.75 4.35 3.30
N HIS A 135 -16.83 4.25 2.54
CA HIS A 135 -17.75 5.36 2.28
C HIS A 135 -18.84 5.52 3.34
N SER A 136 -19.13 4.47 4.12
CA SER A 136 -20.20 4.50 5.11
C SER A 136 -19.90 5.51 6.22
N GLN A 137 -20.91 6.32 6.53
CA GLN A 137 -20.82 7.45 7.45
C GLN A 137 -21.53 7.11 8.77
N ARG A 138 -21.42 8.00 9.76
CA ARG A 138 -22.03 7.81 11.08
C ARG A 138 -23.53 7.45 11.00
N ALA A 139 -24.27 8.06 10.09
CA ALA A 139 -25.71 7.85 9.96
C ALA A 139 -26.21 7.63 8.52
N ALA A 140 -25.32 7.24 7.60
CA ALA A 140 -25.69 7.05 6.20
C ALA A 140 -24.92 5.93 5.52
N ALA A 141 -25.64 5.12 4.74
CA ALA A 141 -25.03 4.25 3.74
C ALA A 141 -24.59 5.11 2.55
N ASN A 142 -23.52 4.71 1.86
CA ASN A 142 -23.03 5.45 0.70
C ASN A 142 -22.09 4.55 -0.12
N GLY A 143 -22.09 4.64 -1.46
CA GLY A 143 -21.09 3.97 -2.31
C GLY A 143 -20.98 2.47 -2.05
N PHE A 144 -22.12 1.78 -2.03
CA PHE A 144 -22.28 0.36 -1.70
C PHE A 144 -21.90 -0.03 -0.25
N CYS A 145 -21.43 0.92 0.55
CA CYS A 145 -20.99 0.69 1.91
C CYS A 145 -22.15 0.84 2.91
N VAL A 146 -22.23 -0.11 3.84
CA VAL A 146 -23.30 -0.18 4.83
C VAL A 146 -22.76 0.18 6.21
N PHE A 147 -21.79 -0.57 6.72
CA PHE A 147 -21.03 -0.20 7.91
C PHE A 147 -19.57 0.03 7.54
N ASN A 148 -18.91 0.95 8.22
CA ASN A 148 -17.52 1.27 7.96
C ASN A 148 -16.60 0.25 8.63
N ASN A 149 -16.39 -0.88 7.96
CA ASN A 149 -15.61 -2.02 8.44
C ASN A 149 -14.23 -1.61 8.99
N VAL A 150 -13.53 -0.72 8.27
CA VAL A 150 -12.17 -0.28 8.62
C VAL A 150 -12.18 0.65 9.82
N ALA A 151 -13.10 1.62 9.86
CA ALA A 151 -13.22 2.54 10.99
C ALA A 151 -13.65 1.79 12.27
N ILE A 152 -14.56 0.83 12.18
CA ILE A 152 -14.96 -0.03 13.30
C ILE A 152 -13.77 -0.83 13.81
N ALA A 153 -12.97 -1.42 12.91
CA ALA A 153 -11.77 -2.16 13.26
C ALA A 153 -10.72 -1.29 13.96
N ALA A 154 -10.51 -0.05 13.49
CA ALA A 154 -9.60 0.91 14.13
C ALA A 154 -10.09 1.33 15.53
N ARG A 155 -11.39 1.64 15.68
CA ARG A 155 -11.99 1.95 16.99
C ARG A 155 -11.90 0.77 17.96
N HIS A 156 -12.11 -0.46 17.47
CA HIS A 156 -11.93 -1.68 18.26
C HIS A 156 -10.47 -1.87 18.71
N ALA A 157 -9.49 -1.65 17.82
CA ALA A 157 -8.08 -1.72 18.19
C ALA A 157 -7.70 -0.69 19.26
N GLN A 158 -8.26 0.54 19.21
CA GLN A 158 -8.08 1.54 20.25
C GLN A 158 -8.69 1.11 21.58
N GLN A 159 -9.96 0.67 21.59
CA GLN A 159 -10.70 0.41 22.82
C GLN A 159 -10.33 -0.92 23.49
N THR A 160 -10.15 -1.98 22.70
CA THR A 160 -9.93 -3.33 23.20
C THR A 160 -8.46 -3.63 23.41
N HIS A 161 -7.59 -3.12 22.53
CA HIS A 161 -6.14 -3.40 22.54
C HIS A 161 -5.29 -2.20 22.97
N GLY A 162 -5.91 -1.05 23.26
CA GLY A 162 -5.22 0.13 23.77
C GLY A 162 -4.26 0.79 22.76
N LEU A 163 -4.45 0.56 21.45
CA LEU A 163 -3.62 1.21 20.44
C LEU A 163 -3.83 2.73 20.46
N ARG A 164 -2.70 3.46 20.47
CA ARG A 164 -2.68 4.93 20.50
C ARG A 164 -2.30 5.57 19.17
N ARG A 165 -1.88 4.76 18.20
CA ARG A 165 -1.45 5.20 16.86
C ARG A 165 -1.84 4.13 15.86
N ILE A 166 -2.66 4.47 14.89
CA ILE A 166 -3.12 3.59 13.81
C ILE A 166 -2.90 4.31 12.49
N LEU A 167 -2.36 3.62 11.50
CA LEU A 167 -2.29 4.09 10.12
C LEU A 167 -3.34 3.32 9.29
N ILE A 168 -4.25 4.05 8.66
CA ILE A 168 -5.17 3.53 7.65
C ILE A 168 -4.67 3.99 6.28
N VAL A 169 -4.34 3.02 5.42
CA VAL A 169 -3.97 3.27 4.02
C VAL A 169 -5.13 2.81 3.15
N ASP A 170 -5.87 3.77 2.62
CA ASP A 170 -6.93 3.54 1.65
C ASP A 170 -6.38 3.70 0.23
N TRP A 171 -6.19 2.57 -0.45
CA TRP A 171 -5.72 2.53 -1.82
C TRP A 171 -6.85 2.31 -2.83
N ASP A 172 -8.11 2.35 -2.42
CA ASP A 172 -9.23 2.29 -3.35
C ASP A 172 -9.14 3.46 -4.33
N ILE A 173 -9.78 3.33 -5.49
CA ILE A 173 -9.80 4.41 -6.47
C ILE A 173 -10.76 5.53 -6.08
N HIS A 174 -11.68 5.29 -5.13
CA HIS A 174 -12.59 6.29 -4.60
C HIS A 174 -12.12 6.75 -3.21
N HIS A 175 -12.42 8.00 -2.87
CA HIS A 175 -12.10 8.55 -1.56
C HIS A 175 -12.98 7.92 -0.47
N GLY A 176 -12.38 7.33 0.56
CA GLY A 176 -13.10 6.83 1.75
C GLY A 176 -13.55 7.94 2.69
N GLN A 177 -14.44 8.83 2.25
CA GLN A 177 -14.93 9.97 3.03
C GLN A 177 -15.52 9.58 4.39
N GLY A 178 -16.13 8.39 4.49
CA GLY A 178 -16.64 7.86 5.76
C GLY A 178 -15.53 7.63 6.80
N ILE A 179 -14.36 7.16 6.36
CA ILE A 179 -13.18 7.02 7.23
C ILE A 179 -12.66 8.40 7.62
N GLN A 180 -12.51 9.31 6.65
CA GLN A 180 -12.05 10.68 6.91
C GLN A 180 -12.91 11.36 7.98
N TYR A 181 -14.23 11.42 7.79
CA TYR A 181 -15.13 12.06 8.75
C TYR A 181 -15.08 11.41 10.15
N THR A 182 -14.80 10.10 10.24
CA THR A 182 -14.74 9.39 11.53
C THR A 182 -13.51 9.77 12.35
N PHE A 183 -12.42 10.19 11.71
CA PHE A 183 -11.13 10.46 12.34
C PHE A 183 -10.61 11.88 12.07
N GLU A 184 -11.42 12.75 11.48
CA GLU A 184 -11.04 14.11 11.06
C GLU A 184 -10.41 14.92 12.21
N ASP A 185 -10.87 14.71 13.45
CA ASP A 185 -10.37 15.37 14.65
C ASP A 185 -9.53 14.48 15.59
N ASP A 186 -9.21 13.24 15.17
CA ASP A 186 -8.53 12.21 15.98
C ASP A 186 -7.06 12.04 15.57
N PRO A 187 -6.09 12.62 16.31
CA PRO A 187 -4.66 12.52 15.98
C PRO A 187 -4.07 11.12 16.25
N SER A 188 -4.83 10.20 16.84
CA SER A 188 -4.37 8.83 17.04
C SER A 188 -4.55 7.94 15.81
N VAL A 189 -5.23 8.44 14.77
CA VAL A 189 -5.41 7.73 13.49
C VAL A 189 -4.92 8.59 12.33
N LEU A 190 -3.83 8.18 11.68
CA LEU A 190 -3.41 8.75 10.41
C LEU A 190 -4.18 8.07 9.29
N TYR A 191 -5.00 8.82 8.57
CA TYR A 191 -5.71 8.37 7.39
C TYR A 191 -5.02 8.91 6.12
N PHE A 192 -4.60 7.99 5.26
CA PHE A 192 -4.09 8.29 3.93
C PHE A 192 -5.04 7.69 2.88
N SER A 193 -5.42 8.49 1.89
CA SER A 193 -6.16 8.01 0.72
C SER A 193 -5.60 8.64 -0.54
N TRP A 194 -5.28 7.82 -1.53
CA TRP A 194 -5.33 8.29 -2.91
C TRP A 194 -6.69 7.99 -3.50
N HIS A 195 -7.07 8.69 -4.56
CA HIS A 195 -8.34 8.45 -5.24
C HIS A 195 -8.40 9.23 -6.54
N ARG A 196 -9.18 8.77 -7.51
CA ARG A 196 -9.56 9.57 -8.66
C ARG A 196 -10.41 10.74 -8.18
N TYR A 197 -10.07 11.93 -8.65
CA TYR A 197 -10.72 13.17 -8.22
C TYR A 197 -11.14 14.03 -9.40
N GLU A 198 -10.26 14.17 -10.41
CA GLU A 198 -10.49 15.00 -11.59
C GLU A 198 -11.02 16.41 -11.25
N HIS A 199 -10.43 17.03 -10.24
CA HIS A 199 -10.83 18.33 -9.68
C HIS A 199 -12.30 18.34 -9.19
N GLY A 200 -12.70 17.32 -8.43
CA GLY A 200 -14.05 17.18 -7.88
C GLY A 200 -15.11 16.72 -8.89
N ARG A 201 -14.71 16.28 -10.09
CA ARG A 201 -15.63 15.80 -11.14
C ARG A 201 -15.81 14.28 -11.14
N PHE A 202 -15.11 13.56 -10.28
CA PHE A 202 -15.32 12.14 -10.06
C PHE A 202 -16.00 11.90 -8.72
N TRP A 203 -16.89 10.90 -8.69
CA TRP A 203 -17.63 10.53 -7.48
C TRP A 203 -16.64 10.24 -6.33
N PRO A 204 -16.86 10.77 -5.11
CA PRO A 204 -18.12 11.33 -4.58
C PRO A 204 -18.32 12.85 -4.76
N TYR A 205 -17.53 13.53 -5.62
CA TYR A 205 -17.69 14.97 -5.93
C TYR A 205 -17.49 15.93 -4.74
N LEU A 206 -16.68 15.53 -3.77
CA LEU A 206 -16.51 16.23 -2.50
C LEU A 206 -15.29 17.17 -2.53
N PRO A 207 -15.44 18.48 -2.27
CA PRO A 207 -14.31 19.39 -2.10
C PRO A 207 -13.32 18.95 -1.01
N GLU A 208 -13.81 18.32 0.05
CA GLU A 208 -13.01 17.80 1.16
C GLU A 208 -12.22 16.53 0.83
N SER A 209 -12.35 15.98 -0.39
CA SER A 209 -11.44 14.95 -0.91
C SER A 209 -10.16 15.56 -1.49
N ASP A 210 -10.06 16.89 -1.64
CA ASP A 210 -8.83 17.52 -2.13
C ASP A 210 -7.70 17.47 -1.09
N ALA A 211 -6.46 17.68 -1.54
CA ALA A 211 -5.25 17.72 -0.73
C ALA A 211 -5.26 18.79 0.37
N SER A 212 -6.14 19.80 0.24
CA SER A 212 -6.30 20.88 1.22
C SER A 212 -7.02 20.45 2.50
N ALA A 213 -7.78 19.36 2.46
CA ALA A 213 -8.40 18.76 3.64
C ALA A 213 -7.35 17.94 4.41
N VAL A 214 -6.84 18.54 5.49
CA VAL A 214 -5.76 17.96 6.30
C VAL A 214 -6.23 17.51 7.69
N GLY A 215 -7.54 17.40 7.91
CA GLY A 215 -8.14 17.15 9.22
C GLY A 215 -8.47 18.45 9.96
N GLN A 216 -9.08 18.31 11.14
CA GLN A 216 -9.64 19.38 11.94
C GLN A 216 -9.17 19.32 13.40
N GLY A 217 -9.20 20.46 14.09
CA GLY A 217 -8.87 20.53 15.52
C GLY A 217 -7.53 19.83 15.87
N PRO A 218 -7.52 18.91 16.85
CA PRO A 218 -6.34 18.11 17.20
C PRO A 218 -5.85 17.17 16.09
N GLY A 219 -6.72 16.73 15.18
CA GLY A 219 -6.41 15.83 14.05
C GLY A 219 -5.77 16.50 12.84
N ARG A 220 -5.50 17.81 12.86
CA ARG A 220 -4.82 18.50 11.76
C ARG A 220 -3.44 17.88 11.47
N GLY A 221 -3.22 17.51 10.21
CA GLY A 221 -2.07 16.75 9.72
C GLY A 221 -2.30 15.23 9.64
N PHE A 222 -3.40 14.71 10.20
CA PHE A 222 -3.68 13.27 10.27
C PHE A 222 -4.72 12.78 9.24
N THR A 223 -5.16 13.65 8.34
CA THR A 223 -5.87 13.29 7.12
C THR A 223 -5.01 13.69 5.93
N VAL A 224 -4.73 12.75 5.03
CA VAL A 224 -3.83 12.92 3.89
C VAL A 224 -4.53 12.44 2.61
N ASN A 225 -5.10 13.37 1.86
CA ASN A 225 -5.74 13.09 0.58
C ASN A 225 -4.79 13.33 -0.58
N LEU A 226 -4.66 12.36 -1.48
CA LEU A 226 -3.88 12.44 -2.71
C LEU A 226 -4.81 12.29 -3.93
N PRO A 227 -5.35 13.41 -4.44
CA PRO A 227 -6.31 13.38 -5.53
C PRO A 227 -5.63 13.19 -6.89
N TRP A 228 -6.00 12.13 -7.62
CA TRP A 228 -5.61 11.94 -9.01
C TRP A 228 -6.51 12.78 -9.92
N ASN A 229 -5.92 13.82 -10.50
CA ASN A 229 -6.64 14.77 -11.36
C ASN A 229 -6.71 14.36 -12.83
N GLN A 230 -6.15 13.20 -13.18
CA GLN A 230 -6.28 12.55 -14.48
C GLN A 230 -6.47 11.04 -14.30
N VAL A 231 -7.02 10.39 -15.32
CA VAL A 231 -7.10 8.93 -15.42
C VAL A 231 -5.82 8.34 -16.03
N GLY A 232 -5.62 7.03 -15.90
CA GLY A 232 -4.49 6.34 -16.52
C GLY A 232 -3.21 6.34 -15.69
N MET A 233 -3.30 6.61 -14.39
CA MET A 233 -2.17 6.47 -13.45
C MET A 233 -1.63 5.04 -13.46
N GLY A 234 -0.31 4.91 -13.55
CA GLY A 234 0.41 3.64 -13.65
C GLY A 234 1.32 3.38 -12.46
N ASN A 235 2.09 2.28 -12.52
CA ASN A 235 2.95 1.82 -11.43
C ASN A 235 3.90 2.92 -10.89
N ALA A 236 4.44 3.77 -11.77
CA ALA A 236 5.33 4.85 -11.39
C ALA A 236 4.65 5.91 -10.52
N ASP A 237 3.38 6.23 -10.79
CA ASP A 237 2.61 7.24 -10.06
C ASP A 237 2.32 6.78 -8.63
N TYR A 238 1.85 5.54 -8.50
CA TYR A 238 1.57 4.93 -7.21
C TYR A 238 2.85 4.76 -6.39
N LEU A 239 3.96 4.32 -6.98
CA LEU A 239 5.25 4.27 -6.28
C LEU A 239 5.73 5.66 -5.86
N ALA A 240 5.57 6.68 -6.70
CA ALA A 240 5.92 8.05 -6.36
C ALA A 240 5.09 8.55 -5.16
N ALA A 241 3.79 8.27 -5.13
CA ALA A 241 2.94 8.57 -3.97
C ALA A 241 3.42 7.86 -2.69
N PHE A 242 3.78 6.58 -2.78
CA PHE A 242 4.36 5.83 -1.67
C PHE A 242 5.66 6.49 -1.17
N LEU A 243 6.62 6.68 -2.06
CA LEU A 243 7.98 7.12 -1.72
C LEU A 243 8.04 8.59 -1.26
N HIS A 244 7.19 9.46 -1.80
CA HIS A 244 7.26 10.91 -1.56
C HIS A 244 6.18 11.45 -0.63
N VAL A 245 5.19 10.65 -0.24
CA VAL A 245 4.13 11.05 0.70
C VAL A 245 3.95 10.00 1.79
N LEU A 246 3.40 8.83 1.46
CA LEU A 246 2.94 7.87 2.46
C LEU A 246 4.07 7.34 3.35
N LEU A 247 5.17 6.88 2.77
CA LEU A 247 6.30 6.32 3.52
C LEU A 247 7.00 7.35 4.40
N PRO A 248 7.33 8.57 3.93
CA PRO A 248 7.85 9.63 4.80
C PRO A 248 6.97 9.88 6.04
N LEU A 249 5.66 10.00 5.85
CA LEU A 249 4.70 10.21 6.94
C LEU A 249 4.66 9.00 7.89
N ALA A 250 4.64 7.80 7.32
CA ALA A 250 4.61 6.58 8.07
C ALA A 250 5.89 6.38 8.92
N PHE A 251 7.04 6.76 8.39
CA PHE A 251 8.32 6.61 9.09
C PHE A 251 8.56 7.72 10.12
N GLU A 252 8.13 8.94 9.85
CA GLU A 252 8.24 10.06 10.79
C GLU A 252 7.32 9.87 12.01
N GLY A 253 6.11 9.35 11.81
CA GLY A 253 5.12 9.14 12.87
C GLY A 253 5.54 8.18 13.99
N GLY A 254 6.70 7.51 13.88
CA GLY A 254 7.26 6.71 14.97
C GLY A 254 6.32 5.61 15.43
N TYR A 255 5.90 4.74 14.51
CA TYR A 255 5.13 3.54 14.83
C TYR A 255 6.05 2.50 15.45
N ASN A 256 6.35 2.64 16.74
CA ASN A 256 7.11 1.68 17.57
C ASN A 256 8.34 1.07 16.86
N LEU A 257 9.56 1.49 17.20
CA LEU A 257 10.79 1.01 16.55
C LEU A 257 10.89 -0.52 16.39
N GLU A 258 10.34 -1.30 17.33
CA GLU A 258 10.23 -2.76 17.24
C GLU A 258 9.22 -3.16 16.16
N SER A 259 7.98 -2.65 16.20
CA SER A 259 6.96 -2.85 15.16
C SER A 259 7.31 -2.24 13.80
N LEU A 260 8.19 -1.24 13.72
CA LEU A 260 8.71 -0.66 12.49
C LEU A 260 9.70 -1.61 11.82
N SER A 261 10.64 -2.16 12.60
CA SER A 261 11.58 -3.17 12.11
C SER A 261 10.86 -4.46 11.71
N GLU A 262 9.85 -4.88 12.49
CA GLU A 262 8.98 -5.99 12.15
C GLU A 262 8.10 -5.67 10.95
N SER A 263 7.49 -4.49 10.84
CA SER A 263 6.65 -4.11 9.69
C SER A 263 7.46 -4.01 8.40
N VAL A 264 8.70 -3.50 8.44
CA VAL A 264 9.62 -3.57 7.29
C VAL A 264 9.97 -5.02 6.99
N CYS A 265 10.36 -5.82 8.00
CA CYS A 265 10.58 -7.26 7.82
C CYS A 265 9.34 -8.00 7.36
N MET A 266 8.13 -7.52 7.63
CA MET A 266 6.85 -8.17 7.35
C MET A 266 6.23 -7.74 6.03
N THR A 267 6.42 -6.49 5.61
CA THR A 267 6.22 -6.05 4.23
C THR A 267 7.23 -6.79 3.36
N VAL A 268 8.50 -6.86 3.78
CA VAL A 268 9.52 -7.67 3.13
C VAL A 268 9.16 -9.16 3.19
N GLN A 269 8.69 -9.75 4.30
CA GLN A 269 8.26 -11.16 4.36
C GLN A 269 6.94 -11.44 3.63
N ALA A 270 6.04 -10.48 3.51
CA ALA A 270 4.85 -10.56 2.65
C ALA A 270 5.26 -10.49 1.17
N LEU A 271 6.32 -9.73 0.86
CA LEU A 271 6.98 -9.65 -0.44
C LEU A 271 8.04 -10.76 -0.68
N LEU A 272 8.39 -11.56 0.34
CA LEU A 272 9.44 -12.58 0.31
C LEU A 272 8.92 -13.98 0.68
N GLY A 273 7.65 -14.11 1.04
CA GLY A 273 6.99 -15.42 1.10
C GLY A 273 6.91 -16.06 -0.28
N ASP A 274 6.88 -15.22 -1.33
CA ASP A 274 7.23 -15.48 -2.73
C ASP A 274 7.91 -14.20 -3.25
N PRO A 275 8.96 -14.24 -4.10
CA PRO A 275 9.64 -13.04 -4.56
C PRO A 275 8.70 -12.11 -5.33
N ALA A 276 8.71 -10.81 -4.98
CA ALA A 276 7.96 -9.79 -5.70
C ALA A 276 8.28 -9.82 -7.21
N PRO A 277 7.27 -9.79 -8.10
CA PRO A 277 7.52 -9.79 -9.53
C PRO A 277 8.21 -8.48 -9.94
N PRO A 278 9.13 -8.53 -10.92
CA PRO A 278 9.75 -7.32 -11.44
C PRO A 278 8.69 -6.42 -12.08
N LEU A 279 8.69 -5.14 -11.70
CA LEU A 279 7.86 -4.15 -12.37
C LEU A 279 8.35 -3.94 -13.80
N SER A 280 7.41 -3.96 -14.74
CA SER A 280 7.65 -3.77 -16.17
C SER A 280 6.94 -2.51 -16.66
N GLY A 281 7.47 -1.89 -17.71
CA GLY A 281 6.92 -0.67 -18.31
C GLY A 281 7.69 0.61 -17.94
N PRO A 282 7.26 1.78 -18.47
CA PRO A 282 7.87 3.07 -18.15
C PRO A 282 7.74 3.39 -16.66
N MET A 283 8.86 3.66 -16.00
CA MET A 283 8.92 4.02 -14.58
C MET A 283 9.06 5.54 -14.38
N VAL A 284 8.33 6.31 -15.20
CA VAL A 284 8.30 7.78 -15.13
C VAL A 284 6.89 8.19 -14.73
N PRO A 285 6.71 8.87 -13.58
CA PRO A 285 5.40 9.34 -13.18
C PRO A 285 4.80 10.35 -14.16
N HIS A 286 3.49 10.30 -14.31
CA HIS A 286 2.69 11.27 -15.02
C HIS A 286 2.84 12.66 -14.40
N ARG A 287 2.86 13.71 -15.24
CA ARG A 287 2.99 15.10 -14.75
C ARG A 287 1.88 15.46 -13.75
N SER A 288 0.64 15.07 -14.04
CA SER A 288 -0.49 15.31 -13.13
C SER A 288 -0.32 14.60 -11.78
N ALA A 289 0.31 13.42 -11.74
CA ALA A 289 0.59 12.74 -10.47
C ALA A 289 1.63 13.51 -9.65
N LEU A 290 2.68 14.02 -10.29
CA LEU A 290 3.68 14.85 -9.63
C LEU A 290 3.10 16.15 -9.07
N GLU A 291 2.19 16.80 -9.82
CA GLU A 291 1.46 18.00 -9.36
C GLU A 291 0.59 17.69 -8.14
N SER A 292 -0.14 16.57 -8.14
CA SER A 292 -0.89 16.12 -6.97
C SER A 292 0.02 15.84 -5.78
N ILE A 293 1.11 15.09 -5.96
CA ILE A 293 2.09 14.81 -4.90
C ILE A 293 2.67 16.10 -4.30
N GLN A 294 3.01 17.08 -5.14
CA GLN A 294 3.52 18.37 -4.68
C GLN A 294 2.47 19.15 -3.87
N SER A 295 1.22 19.17 -4.32
CA SER A 295 0.11 19.79 -3.58
C SER A 295 -0.09 19.15 -2.21
N VAL A 296 -0.07 17.83 -2.11
CA VAL A 296 -0.18 17.11 -0.83
C VAL A 296 1.00 17.45 0.08
N ARG A 297 2.23 17.40 -0.45
CA ARG A 297 3.42 17.74 0.32
C ARG A 297 3.37 19.17 0.85
N ALA A 298 2.90 20.12 0.05
CA ALA A 298 2.74 21.51 0.46
C ALA A 298 1.69 21.67 1.57
N ALA A 299 0.54 20.98 1.45
CA ALA A 299 -0.52 21.01 2.46
C ALA A 299 -0.08 20.37 3.78
N GLN A 300 0.76 19.32 3.73
CA GLN A 300 1.20 18.55 4.89
C GLN A 300 2.51 19.06 5.53
N ALA A 301 3.34 19.83 4.82
CA ALA A 301 4.61 20.34 5.33
C ALA A 301 4.53 21.08 6.69
N PRO A 302 3.47 21.86 7.01
CA PRO A 302 3.34 22.48 8.33
C PRO A 302 3.21 21.47 9.48
N HIS A 303 2.84 20.22 9.17
CA HIS A 303 2.52 19.18 10.14
C HIS A 303 3.59 18.09 10.27
N TRP A 304 4.43 17.92 9.24
CA TRP A 304 5.38 16.81 9.12
C TRP A 304 6.76 17.29 8.67
N THR A 305 7.77 17.14 9.52
CA THR A 305 9.17 17.52 9.29
C THR A 305 9.79 16.81 8.09
N SER A 306 9.41 15.55 7.82
CA SER A 306 9.86 14.79 6.65
C SER A 306 9.41 15.39 5.31
N LEU A 307 8.38 16.24 5.35
CA LEU A 307 7.83 16.92 4.19
C LEU A 307 8.25 18.40 4.11
N GLN A 308 8.78 18.97 5.19
CA GLN A 308 9.35 20.30 5.19
C GLN A 308 10.55 20.34 4.23
N GLN A 309 10.57 21.32 3.33
CA GLN A 309 11.75 21.54 2.51
C GLN A 309 12.87 22.02 3.42
N GLN A 310 13.99 21.29 3.44
CA GLN A 310 15.22 21.83 4.02
C GLN A 310 15.64 23.02 3.17
N ASP A 311 15.87 24.17 3.83
CA ASP A 311 16.24 25.45 3.22
C ASP A 311 17.14 25.28 1.99
N SER A 312 16.49 25.28 0.83
CA SER A 312 17.15 25.40 -0.45
C SER A 312 17.14 26.88 -0.75
N ALA A 313 18.32 27.51 -0.80
CA ALA A 313 18.50 28.89 -1.22
C ALA A 313 17.62 29.21 -2.44
N PRO A 314 17.09 30.44 -2.57
CA PRO A 314 16.10 30.75 -3.59
C PRO A 314 16.67 30.43 -4.97
N VAL A 315 16.04 29.47 -5.65
CA VAL A 315 16.30 29.26 -7.07
C VAL A 315 15.97 30.56 -7.77
N LEU A 316 17.00 31.12 -8.40
CA LEU A 316 16.97 32.38 -9.13
C LEU A 316 15.73 32.48 -10.04
N SER A 317 15.18 33.69 -10.04
CA SER A 317 13.97 34.21 -10.67
C SER A 317 13.56 33.59 -12.02
N PRO A 318 12.25 33.50 -12.32
CA PRO A 318 11.75 33.07 -13.62
C PRO A 318 12.05 34.15 -14.67
N SER A 319 12.98 33.87 -15.58
CA SER A 319 13.21 34.73 -16.73
C SER A 319 11.99 34.65 -17.67
N THR A 320 11.31 35.78 -17.76
CA THR A 320 10.28 36.11 -18.75
C THR A 320 10.81 36.08 -20.19
N ARG A 321 9.91 35.73 -21.14
CA ARG A 321 9.96 35.85 -22.63
C ARG A 321 10.74 34.75 -23.36
N SER A 322 10.28 34.13 -24.46
CA SER A 322 9.17 34.28 -25.44
C SER A 322 9.32 33.11 -26.48
N PRO A 323 8.55 32.97 -27.60
CA PRO A 323 7.22 33.45 -27.98
C PRO A 323 6.25 32.31 -28.40
N GLU A 324 4.97 32.68 -28.54
CA GLU A 324 3.89 31.89 -29.13
C GLU A 324 4.17 31.40 -30.57
N ARG A 325 3.67 30.19 -30.89
CA ARG A 325 3.28 29.81 -32.26
C ARG A 325 1.93 29.08 -32.24
N PRO A 326 1.04 29.32 -33.22
CA PRO A 326 -0.34 28.83 -33.18
C PRO A 326 -0.43 27.38 -33.66
N SER A 327 -1.27 26.59 -32.98
CA SER A 327 -1.68 25.25 -33.40
C SER A 327 -2.74 25.33 -34.51
N PRO A 328 -2.67 24.51 -35.57
CA PRO A 328 -3.79 24.39 -36.51
C PRO A 328 -4.84 23.40 -35.99
N LEU A 329 -6.11 23.81 -36.12
CA LEU A 329 -7.33 23.02 -35.95
C LEU A 329 -7.40 21.86 -36.94
N LEU A 330 -7.80 20.65 -36.48
CA LEU A 330 -8.50 19.66 -37.31
C LEU A 330 -9.49 18.79 -36.49
N SER A 331 -10.77 19.02 -36.81
CA SER A 331 -12.01 18.20 -36.81
C SER A 331 -12.25 17.01 -35.87
N GLU A 332 -13.44 17.02 -35.27
CA GLU A 332 -14.11 15.88 -34.62
C GLU A 332 -14.80 14.90 -35.58
N GLY A 333 -14.84 13.61 -35.16
CA GLY A 333 -15.92 12.64 -35.39
C GLY A 333 -15.52 11.32 -36.09
N PRO A 334 -16.25 10.18 -35.90
CA PRO A 334 -17.03 9.71 -34.75
C PRO A 334 -16.74 8.23 -34.34
N GLY A 335 -17.06 7.86 -33.08
CA GLY A 335 -17.72 6.59 -32.71
C GLY A 335 -16.95 5.25 -32.58
N SER A 336 -17.01 4.69 -31.36
CA SER A 336 -16.89 3.26 -30.98
C SER A 336 -15.46 2.66 -30.95
N GLN A 337 -15.04 1.77 -30.04
CA GLN A 337 -15.72 0.80 -29.17
C GLN A 337 -15.00 0.68 -27.81
N ALA A 338 -15.76 0.28 -26.79
CA ALA A 338 -15.26 -0.12 -25.48
C ALA A 338 -14.27 -1.29 -25.59
N ALA A 339 -13.05 -1.11 -25.05
CA ALA A 339 -12.09 -2.19 -24.89
C ALA A 339 -12.34 -2.90 -23.54
N ALA A 340 -12.67 -4.19 -23.67
CA ALA A 340 -12.97 -5.12 -22.60
C ALA A 340 -11.82 -5.36 -21.62
N ALA A 341 -12.20 -5.88 -20.45
CA ALA A 341 -11.40 -6.17 -19.26
C ALA A 341 -10.06 -6.90 -19.49
N PRO A 342 -9.05 -6.69 -18.61
CA PRO A 342 -7.77 -7.39 -18.66
C PRO A 342 -7.88 -8.79 -18.03
N SER A 343 -8.69 -9.68 -18.60
CA SER A 343 -8.69 -11.10 -18.23
C SER A 343 -7.73 -11.93 -19.10
N ALA A 344 -7.36 -11.43 -20.29
CA ALA A 344 -6.59 -12.20 -21.27
C ALA A 344 -5.06 -12.13 -21.10
N LEU A 345 -4.53 -11.28 -20.21
CA LEU A 345 -3.08 -11.15 -20.00
C LEU A 345 -2.51 -12.16 -18.98
N LEU A 346 -3.38 -12.89 -18.27
CA LEU A 346 -2.99 -13.81 -17.20
C LEU A 346 -2.95 -15.29 -17.63
N ASP A 347 -3.55 -15.66 -18.76
CA ASP A 347 -3.61 -17.05 -19.24
C ASP A 347 -2.40 -17.47 -20.09
N GLY A 348 -1.50 -16.53 -20.43
CA GLY A 348 -0.30 -16.79 -21.24
C GLY A 348 1.00 -16.98 -20.44
N LEU A 349 0.99 -16.78 -19.12
CA LEU A 349 2.16 -16.97 -18.27
C LEU A 349 2.33 -18.46 -17.94
N HIS A 350 2.81 -19.23 -18.91
CA HIS A 350 3.60 -20.42 -18.60
C HIS A 350 4.80 -19.94 -17.78
N LEU A 351 4.69 -20.06 -16.46
CA LEU A 351 5.77 -19.89 -15.50
C LEU A 351 6.86 -20.92 -15.83
N ARG A 352 7.74 -20.59 -16.78
CA ARG A 352 9.08 -21.16 -16.79
C ARG A 352 9.78 -20.61 -15.56
N PRO A 353 10.38 -21.45 -14.71
CA PRO A 353 11.17 -20.97 -13.59
C PRO A 353 12.40 -20.24 -14.17
N MET A 354 12.30 -18.92 -14.28
CA MET A 354 13.46 -18.06 -14.46
C MET A 354 14.09 -17.91 -13.07
N PRO A 355 15.40 -18.16 -12.91
CA PRO A 355 16.04 -18.08 -11.60
C PRO A 355 15.94 -16.63 -11.08
N PRO A 356 15.48 -16.42 -9.83
CA PRO A 356 15.38 -15.08 -9.26
C PRO A 356 16.79 -14.50 -9.07
N VAL A 357 17.06 -13.37 -9.73
CA VAL A 357 18.27 -12.59 -9.47
C VAL A 357 18.03 -11.77 -8.21
N CYS A 358 18.66 -12.18 -7.10
CA CYS A 358 18.72 -11.41 -5.87
C CYS A 358 20.12 -11.60 -5.25
N THR A 359 20.93 -10.55 -5.23
CA THR A 359 22.12 -10.52 -4.38
C THR A 359 22.23 -9.11 -3.81
N ALA A 360 21.77 -8.94 -2.57
CA ALA A 360 22.10 -7.79 -1.74
C ALA A 360 23.25 -8.24 -0.81
N VAL A 361 24.43 -7.65 -0.96
CA VAL A 361 25.58 -7.92 -0.09
C VAL A 361 25.63 -6.83 0.97
N ALA A 362 25.16 -7.15 2.18
CA ALA A 362 25.36 -6.28 3.35
C ALA A 362 26.63 -6.72 4.08
N LEU A 363 27.71 -5.96 3.94
CA LEU A 363 28.94 -6.17 4.69
C LEU A 363 28.85 -5.35 5.98
N THR A 364 28.71 -6.03 7.12
CA THR A 364 28.87 -5.40 8.44
C THR A 364 30.15 -5.91 9.06
N SER A 365 30.97 -5.00 9.57
CA SER A 365 32.02 -5.32 10.53
C SER A 365 31.34 -5.65 11.85
N LEU A 366 31.15 -6.93 12.15
CA LEU A 366 30.60 -7.38 13.43
C LEU A 366 31.76 -7.89 14.31
N ASP A 367 31.90 -7.30 15.50
CA ASP A 367 32.81 -7.78 16.55
C ASP A 367 32.24 -8.99 17.33
N ALA A 368 31.04 -9.47 16.97
CA ALA A 368 30.40 -10.63 17.61
C ALA A 368 29.54 -11.44 16.63
N ALA A 369 29.52 -12.76 16.83
CA ALA A 369 28.73 -13.69 16.02
C ALA A 369 27.21 -13.48 16.24
N PRO A 370 26.40 -13.38 15.18
CA PRO A 370 24.96 -13.17 15.31
C PRO A 370 24.23 -14.46 15.72
N VAL A 371 23.23 -14.32 16.59
CA VAL A 371 22.25 -15.38 16.87
C VAL A 371 21.22 -15.38 15.74
N LEU A 372 21.18 -16.46 14.94
CA LEU A 372 20.27 -16.59 13.81
C LEU A 372 18.97 -17.32 14.20
N PRO A 373 17.81 -16.97 13.62
CA PRO A 373 16.56 -17.73 13.76
C PRO A 373 16.70 -19.18 13.29
N PRO A 374 15.89 -20.12 13.83
CA PRO A 374 16.01 -21.57 13.57
C PRO A 374 15.77 -21.99 12.12
N ASP A 375 15.18 -21.12 11.29
CA ASP A 375 14.83 -21.42 9.89
C ASP A 375 15.97 -21.07 8.90
N ILE A 376 17.13 -20.59 9.37
CA ILE A 376 18.26 -20.20 8.51
C ILE A 376 19.33 -21.30 8.53
N PRO A 377 19.61 -21.97 7.39
CA PRO A 377 20.68 -22.96 7.32
C PRO A 377 22.04 -22.27 7.49
N HIS A 378 22.89 -22.84 8.35
CA HIS A 378 24.24 -22.37 8.63
C HIS A 378 25.27 -23.20 7.85
N GLN A 379 26.18 -22.53 7.12
CA GLN A 379 27.29 -23.19 6.44
C GLN A 379 28.61 -22.55 6.84
N GLU A 380 29.46 -23.31 7.53
CA GLU A 380 30.85 -22.97 7.81
C GLU A 380 31.77 -23.61 6.75
N GLY A 381 32.41 -22.79 5.91
CA GLY A 381 33.38 -23.24 4.90
C GLY A 381 32.97 -22.96 3.44
N PRO A 382 33.87 -23.18 2.46
CA PRO A 382 33.57 -22.97 1.05
C PRO A 382 32.53 -23.98 0.55
N ALA A 383 31.44 -23.49 -0.03
CA ALA A 383 30.38 -24.35 -0.57
C ALA A 383 30.89 -25.18 -1.76
N PRO A 384 30.63 -26.50 -1.81
CA PRO A 384 30.96 -27.33 -2.96
C PRO A 384 30.18 -26.88 -4.20
N GLU A 385 30.81 -26.91 -5.37
CA GLU A 385 30.27 -26.34 -6.62
C GLU A 385 28.92 -26.94 -7.05
N GLU A 386 28.60 -28.18 -6.66
CA GLU A 386 27.38 -28.89 -7.08
C GLU A 386 26.16 -28.69 -6.17
N GLU A 387 26.30 -28.30 -4.89
CA GLU A 387 25.15 -28.03 -3.99
C GLU A 387 24.47 -26.67 -4.25
N THR A 388 25.01 -25.93 -5.20
CA THR A 388 24.60 -24.57 -5.51
C THR A 388 23.36 -24.43 -6.38
N GLN A 389 22.72 -25.54 -6.78
CA GLN A 389 21.53 -25.49 -7.63
C GLN A 389 20.22 -25.30 -6.85
N SER A 390 20.23 -25.48 -5.53
CA SER A 390 19.10 -25.25 -4.62
C SER A 390 19.41 -24.05 -3.72
N TRP A 391 19.31 -22.83 -4.26
CA TRP A 391 19.64 -21.64 -3.48
C TRP A 391 18.44 -20.82 -3.02
N ALA A 392 18.58 -20.35 -1.78
CA ALA A 392 17.77 -19.32 -1.14
C ALA A 392 17.64 -18.09 -2.04
N SER A 393 16.49 -17.41 -1.97
CA SER A 393 16.23 -16.16 -2.69
C SER A 393 17.12 -14.99 -2.27
N SER A 394 17.89 -15.12 -1.19
CA SER A 394 18.83 -14.11 -0.67
C SER A 394 19.84 -14.76 0.29
N GLY A 395 20.93 -14.07 0.62
CA GLY A 395 21.95 -14.56 1.56
C GLY A 395 22.79 -13.44 2.17
N ILE A 396 23.44 -13.71 3.30
CA ILE A 396 24.34 -12.79 4.01
C ILE A 396 25.69 -13.47 4.17
N THR A 397 26.77 -12.74 3.88
CA THR A 397 28.15 -13.18 4.10
C THR A 397 28.86 -12.16 4.99
N ALA A 398 29.50 -12.64 6.05
CA ALA A 398 30.42 -11.84 6.83
C ALA A 398 31.83 -11.96 6.25
N ALA A 399 32.56 -10.84 6.18
CA ALA A 399 33.96 -10.79 5.79
C ALA A 399 34.71 -9.77 6.66
N PRO A 400 36.01 -9.99 6.95
CA PRO A 400 36.83 -8.98 7.60
C PRO A 400 36.80 -7.65 6.83
N ALA A 401 36.89 -6.51 7.52
CA ALA A 401 36.85 -5.19 6.89
C ALA A 401 37.93 -5.02 5.79
N SER A 402 39.11 -5.62 5.97
CA SER A 402 40.19 -5.64 4.98
C SER A 402 39.86 -6.40 3.70
N ALA A 403 38.92 -7.35 3.75
CA ALA A 403 38.50 -8.18 2.63
C ALA A 403 37.17 -7.72 2.01
N ALA A 404 36.44 -6.80 2.65
CA ALA A 404 35.11 -6.34 2.25
C ALA A 404 35.02 -5.93 0.77
N ALA A 405 35.98 -5.12 0.30
CA ALA A 405 36.01 -4.67 -1.10
C ALA A 405 36.23 -5.84 -2.09
N ALA A 406 37.13 -6.78 -1.76
CA ALA A 406 37.41 -7.94 -2.60
C ALA A 406 36.24 -8.93 -2.62
N THR A 407 35.60 -9.17 -1.47
CA THR A 407 34.40 -9.98 -1.36
C THR A 407 33.25 -9.42 -2.21
N LEU A 408 33.07 -8.09 -2.17
CA LEU A 408 32.05 -7.43 -2.98
C LEU A 408 32.35 -7.52 -4.48
N ASP A 409 33.61 -7.33 -4.89
CA ASP A 409 34.04 -7.49 -6.30
C ASP A 409 33.72 -8.90 -6.83
N VAL A 410 34.06 -9.94 -6.07
CA VAL A 410 33.76 -11.32 -6.43
C VAL A 410 32.25 -11.55 -6.54
N ALA A 411 31.45 -11.03 -5.60
CA ALA A 411 30.00 -11.16 -5.63
C ALA A 411 29.39 -10.51 -6.87
N VAL A 412 29.79 -9.27 -7.19
CA VAL A 412 29.34 -8.54 -8.37
C VAL A 412 29.66 -9.30 -9.65
N ARG A 413 30.92 -9.73 -9.84
CA ARG A 413 31.34 -10.46 -11.04
C ARG A 413 30.59 -11.77 -11.20
N ARG A 414 30.42 -12.52 -10.10
CA ARG A 414 29.71 -13.80 -10.11
C ARG A 414 28.25 -13.61 -10.49
N SER A 415 27.57 -12.58 -9.97
CA SER A 415 26.19 -12.27 -10.32
C SER A 415 26.05 -11.88 -11.80
N LEU A 416 26.92 -11.04 -12.34
CA LEU A 416 26.93 -10.69 -13.77
C LEU A 416 27.19 -11.91 -14.66
N SER A 417 28.17 -12.76 -14.30
CA SER A 417 28.48 -14.00 -15.05
C SER A 417 27.34 -15.00 -15.09
N ARG A 418 26.40 -14.92 -14.13
CA ARG A 418 25.22 -15.77 -14.01
C ARG A 418 23.98 -15.16 -14.68
N GLY A 419 24.16 -14.11 -15.47
CA GLY A 419 23.08 -13.52 -16.27
C GLY A 419 22.30 -12.42 -15.56
N ALA A 420 22.78 -11.89 -14.42
CA ALA A 420 22.20 -10.68 -13.86
C ALA A 420 22.34 -9.51 -14.85
N GLN A 421 21.22 -8.95 -15.29
CA GLN A 421 21.21 -7.84 -16.25
C GLN A 421 21.52 -6.50 -15.59
N ARG A 422 21.12 -6.34 -14.32
CA ARG A 422 21.34 -5.14 -13.51
C ARG A 422 21.63 -5.50 -12.06
N LEU A 423 22.46 -4.71 -11.40
CA LEU A 423 22.82 -4.85 -9.99
C LEU A 423 22.59 -3.53 -9.23
N LEU A 424 22.02 -3.63 -8.04
CA LEU A 424 22.00 -2.55 -7.06
C LEU A 424 22.98 -2.91 -5.94
N CYS A 425 24.02 -2.10 -5.78
CA CYS A 425 25.00 -2.25 -4.72
C CYS A 425 24.77 -1.17 -3.66
N VAL A 426 24.45 -1.58 -2.44
CA VAL A 426 24.27 -0.67 -1.31
C VAL A 426 25.44 -0.83 -0.34
N ALA A 427 26.26 0.20 -0.23
CA ALA A 427 27.41 0.27 0.65
C ALA A 427 27.10 1.16 1.86
N VAL A 428 27.25 0.62 3.07
CA VAL A 428 27.05 1.37 4.33
C VAL A 428 28.40 1.51 5.03
N GLY A 429 28.84 2.74 5.25
CA GLY A 429 30.14 3.07 5.83
C GLY A 429 31.15 3.61 4.80
N GLN A 430 32.43 3.63 5.18
CA GLN A 430 33.52 4.11 4.34
C GLN A 430 33.99 3.00 3.38
N LEU A 431 33.13 2.63 2.42
CA LEU A 431 33.45 1.67 1.37
C LEU A 431 33.38 2.36 0.01
N ASP A 432 34.51 2.41 -0.68
CA ASP A 432 34.60 3.03 -2.00
C ASP A 432 34.00 2.14 -3.08
N ARG A 433 33.42 2.78 -4.09
CA ARG A 433 32.96 2.10 -5.31
C ARG A 433 34.17 1.50 -6.05
N PRO A 434 34.16 0.19 -6.37
CA PRO A 434 35.22 -0.42 -7.17
C PRO A 434 35.43 0.31 -8.51
N SER A 435 36.68 0.65 -8.82
CA SER A 435 37.04 1.48 -9.98
C SER A 435 36.73 0.85 -11.35
N HIS A 436 36.61 -0.47 -11.41
CA HIS A 436 36.31 -1.22 -12.63
C HIS A 436 34.80 -1.31 -12.93
N LEU A 437 33.93 -0.90 -12.00
CA LEU A 437 32.50 -0.82 -12.23
C LEU A 437 32.21 0.41 -13.11
N ALA A 438 32.14 0.19 -14.41
CA ALA A 438 31.88 1.26 -15.37
C ALA A 438 30.43 1.78 -15.30
N ASP A 439 30.24 3.06 -15.64
CA ASP A 439 28.94 3.74 -15.75
C ASP A 439 28.21 3.36 -17.05
N HIS A 440 27.97 2.07 -17.24
CA HIS A 440 27.29 1.53 -18.42
C HIS A 440 25.81 1.18 -18.16
N GLY A 441 25.25 1.64 -17.04
CA GLY A 441 23.84 1.47 -16.69
C GLY A 441 23.42 0.10 -16.18
N THR A 442 24.38 -0.82 -16.00
CA THR A 442 24.14 -2.17 -15.45
C THR A 442 24.30 -2.23 -13.94
N THR A 443 24.97 -1.26 -13.31
CA THR A 443 25.18 -1.23 -11.85
C THR A 443 24.82 0.14 -11.30
N LEU A 444 23.93 0.18 -10.31
CA LEU A 444 23.63 1.36 -9.50
C LEU A 444 24.34 1.22 -8.15
N TRP A 445 25.16 2.21 -7.79
CA TRP A 445 25.87 2.24 -6.52
C TRP A 445 25.22 3.26 -5.57
N LEU A 446 24.82 2.81 -4.39
CA LEU A 446 24.31 3.65 -3.30
C LEU A 446 25.29 3.61 -2.14
N SER A 447 25.88 4.75 -1.79
CA SER A 447 26.79 4.90 -0.65
C SER A 447 26.10 5.66 0.48
N ILE A 448 26.09 5.08 1.68
CA ILE A 448 25.50 5.67 2.90
C ILE A 448 26.63 5.86 3.91
N ARG A 449 26.87 7.08 4.40
CA ARG A 449 28.02 7.45 5.27
C ARG A 449 29.41 7.36 4.62
N GLY A 450 29.49 7.16 3.30
CA GLY A 450 30.75 7.23 2.55
C GLY A 450 31.20 8.68 2.29
N LYS A 451 32.38 8.84 1.70
CA LYS A 451 32.83 10.13 1.17
C LYS A 451 31.88 10.58 0.05
N GLU A 452 31.69 11.90 -0.06
CA GLU A 452 31.00 12.49 -1.19
C GLU A 452 31.63 12.00 -2.50
N ALA A 453 30.79 11.62 -3.46
CA ALA A 453 31.26 11.15 -4.75
C ALA A 453 32.08 12.26 -5.43
N ALA A 454 33.31 11.94 -5.84
CA ALA A 454 34.22 12.89 -6.48
C ALA A 454 33.70 13.40 -7.85
N ALA A 455 32.69 12.74 -8.43
CA ALA A 455 32.04 13.14 -9.68
C ALA A 455 30.53 12.81 -9.64
N LEU A 456 29.71 13.68 -10.23
CA LEU A 456 28.28 13.46 -10.42
C LEU A 456 28.07 12.34 -11.45
N SER A 457 27.52 11.20 -11.02
CA SER A 457 27.12 10.09 -11.90
C SER A 457 25.67 9.74 -11.63
N MET A 458 24.88 9.54 -12.69
CA MET A 458 23.49 9.06 -12.55
C MET A 458 23.39 7.64 -11.98
N PHE A 459 24.52 6.91 -11.92
CA PHE A 459 24.63 5.55 -11.40
C PHE A 459 25.35 5.48 -10.06
N HIS A 460 25.60 6.64 -9.42
CA HIS A 460 26.17 6.74 -8.09
C HIS A 460 25.37 7.74 -7.24
N VAL A 461 24.67 7.24 -6.23
CA VAL A 461 24.00 8.06 -5.22
C VAL A 461 24.83 8.02 -3.94
N SER A 462 25.23 9.18 -3.42
CA SER A 462 25.95 9.30 -2.16
C SER A 462 25.09 10.05 -1.15
N MET A 463 24.87 9.45 0.01
CA MET A 463 24.13 10.00 1.14
C MET A 463 25.09 10.18 2.33
N PRO A 464 25.79 11.32 2.43
CA PRO A 464 26.57 11.63 3.62
C PRO A 464 25.59 11.88 4.78
N LEU A 465 25.59 10.99 5.78
CA LEU A 465 24.85 11.23 7.01
C LEU A 465 25.78 11.97 7.99
N PRO A 466 25.33 13.04 8.66
CA PRO A 466 26.12 13.69 9.69
C PRO A 466 26.52 12.63 10.74
N GLY A 467 27.79 12.66 11.13
CA GLY A 467 28.28 11.75 12.16
C GLY A 467 27.41 11.89 13.41
N LEU A 468 27.04 10.76 14.03
CA LEU A 468 26.62 10.77 15.42
C LEU A 468 27.80 11.37 16.19
N ALA A 469 27.71 12.66 16.54
CA ALA A 469 28.63 13.25 17.48
C ALA A 469 28.56 12.39 18.75
N GLY A 470 29.70 11.81 19.12
CA GLY A 470 29.78 10.86 20.23
C GLY A 470 29.13 11.42 21.49
N SER A 471 28.28 10.60 22.09
CA SER A 471 27.86 10.72 23.50
C SER A 471 29.05 10.55 24.42
#